data_AF-A0AA35YTB6-F1
#
_entry.id   AF-A0AA35YTB6-F1
#
_cell.length_a   1.000
_cell.length_b   1.000
_cell.length_c   1.000
_cell.angle_alpha   90.00
_cell.angle_beta   90.00
_cell.angle_gamma   90.00
#
_symmetry.space_group_name_H-M   'P 1'
#
loop_
_entity.id
_entity.type
_entity.pdbx_description
1 polymer ?
#
loop_
_entity_poly.entity_id
_entity_poly.type
_entity_poly.pdbx_seq_one_letter_code
_entity_poly.pdbx_strand_id
1 'polypeptide(L)'
;MQRSISSTKNVYSNLLHYQKPPTAAMITRQQPPCDVFINHRGIDTKKNVAGLLYNHLTRLRLRPFLDSKNMKPGDKLFNKIDTAISGCKVGVAVFSPRYCQSYFCLHELARIMEAKKKVIPVFCDVKPSELMIKDNWRCPKHELDRFQSALEEAKYTVGITFDSSDGDWPGFLMTATEAILENLIEVEEEEQHQKLI
;
A
#
# COMPACT_ATOMS: atom_id res chain seq x y z
N MET A 1 13.27 -25.69 -12.65
CA MET A 1 12.01 -24.95 -12.89
C MET A 1 10.88 -25.60 -12.10
N GLN A 2 10.62 -25.17 -10.85
CA GLN A 2 9.52 -25.70 -10.01
C GLN A 2 8.87 -24.65 -9.07
N ARG A 3 9.16 -23.35 -9.24
CA ARG A 3 8.64 -22.29 -8.34
C ARG A 3 7.16 -21.90 -8.55
N SER A 4 6.52 -22.33 -9.64
CA SER A 4 5.21 -21.79 -10.06
C SER A 4 3.98 -22.36 -9.31
N ILE A 5 4.01 -23.62 -8.87
CA ILE A 5 2.81 -24.26 -8.29
C ILE A 5 2.67 -23.99 -6.77
N SER A 6 3.79 -23.76 -6.07
CA SER A 6 3.80 -23.56 -4.61
C SER A 6 3.29 -22.18 -4.19
N SER A 7 3.70 -21.11 -4.89
CA SER A 7 3.24 -19.74 -4.60
C SER A 7 1.73 -19.60 -4.87
N THR A 8 1.24 -20.12 -6.00
CA THR A 8 -0.20 -20.06 -6.33
C THR A 8 -1.10 -20.75 -5.28
N LYS A 9 -0.68 -21.91 -4.74
CA LYS A 9 -1.44 -22.61 -3.69
C LYS A 9 -1.49 -21.80 -2.38
N ASN A 10 -0.41 -21.10 -2.05
CA ASN A 10 -0.35 -20.24 -0.86
C ASN A 10 -1.25 -19.00 -1.00
N VAL A 11 -1.31 -18.38 -2.19
CA VAL A 11 -2.22 -17.24 -2.42
C VAL A 11 -3.68 -17.63 -2.21
N TYR A 12 -4.12 -18.76 -2.78
CA TYR A 12 -5.50 -19.22 -2.59
C TYR A 12 -5.82 -19.55 -1.12
N SER A 13 -4.90 -20.21 -0.39
CA SER A 13 -5.13 -20.50 1.03
C SER A 13 -5.20 -19.23 1.87
N ASN A 14 -4.32 -18.26 1.60
CA ASN A 14 -4.28 -16.99 2.31
C ASN A 14 -5.53 -16.14 2.00
N LEU A 15 -5.99 -16.15 0.75
CA LEU A 15 -7.22 -15.49 0.36
C LEU A 15 -8.44 -16.12 1.04
N LEU A 16 -8.55 -17.45 1.06
CA LEU A 16 -9.62 -18.15 1.77
C LEU A 16 -9.57 -17.90 3.28
N HIS A 17 -8.39 -17.78 3.86
CA HIS A 17 -8.23 -17.41 5.27
C HIS A 17 -8.76 -16.01 5.53
N TYR A 18 -8.32 -15.03 4.74
CA TYR A 18 -8.68 -13.62 4.91
C TYR A 18 -10.16 -13.35 4.64
N GLN A 19 -10.77 -14.08 3.69
CA GLN A 19 -12.18 -13.93 3.34
C GLN A 19 -13.14 -14.65 4.31
N LYS A 20 -12.66 -15.29 5.39
CA LYS A 20 -13.53 -15.94 6.36
C LYS A 20 -14.54 -14.93 6.93
N PRO A 21 -15.81 -15.35 7.13
CA PRO A 21 -16.82 -14.47 7.69
C PRO A 21 -16.36 -13.96 9.07
N PRO A 22 -16.59 -12.67 9.38
CA PRO A 22 -16.20 -12.11 10.66
C PRO A 22 -16.87 -12.88 11.80
N THR A 23 -16.11 -13.19 12.84
CA THR A 23 -16.67 -13.81 14.06
C THR A 23 -17.63 -12.83 14.74
N ALA A 24 -18.54 -13.32 15.59
CA ALA A 24 -19.51 -12.48 16.30
C ALA A 24 -18.86 -11.31 17.08
N ALA A 25 -17.62 -11.49 17.56
CA ALA A 25 -16.82 -10.44 18.21
C ALA A 25 -16.24 -9.38 17.26
N MET A 26 -16.13 -9.68 15.96
CA MET A 26 -15.73 -8.73 14.92
C MET A 26 -16.93 -7.93 14.39
N ILE A 27 -18.14 -8.49 14.45
CA ILE A 27 -19.39 -7.82 14.04
C ILE A 27 -19.70 -6.60 14.92
N THR A 28 -19.28 -6.61 16.19
CA THR A 28 -19.48 -5.50 17.12
C THR A 28 -18.50 -4.34 16.93
N ARG A 29 -17.43 -4.52 16.13
CA ARG A 29 -16.45 -3.47 15.83
C ARG A 29 -16.84 -2.77 14.54
N GLN A 30 -16.77 -1.44 14.50
CA GLN A 30 -16.89 -0.72 13.22
C GLN A 30 -15.75 -1.18 12.32
N GLN A 31 -16.12 -1.86 11.24
CA GLN A 31 -15.20 -2.32 10.20
C GLN A 31 -14.42 -1.11 9.66
N PRO A 32 -13.07 -1.17 9.60
CA PRO A 32 -12.29 -0.08 9.04
C PRO A 32 -12.69 0.19 7.58
N PRO A 33 -12.56 1.44 7.11
CA PRO A 33 -13.01 1.84 5.78
C PRO A 33 -12.25 1.16 4.63
N CYS A 34 -11.03 0.69 4.87
CA CYS A 34 -10.22 -0.06 3.92
C CYS A 34 -9.22 -0.99 4.63
N ASP A 35 -8.75 -2.00 3.92
CA ASP A 35 -7.70 -2.92 4.38
C ASP A 35 -6.33 -2.50 3.87
N VAL A 36 -6.29 -1.98 2.64
CA VAL A 36 -5.08 -1.64 1.90
C VAL A 36 -5.15 -0.19 1.44
N PHE A 37 -4.14 0.62 1.74
CA PHE A 37 -4.02 1.97 1.19
C PHE A 37 -2.98 1.99 0.06
N ILE A 38 -3.38 2.42 -1.14
CA ILE A 38 -2.48 2.53 -2.30
C ILE A 38 -2.04 3.98 -2.41
N ASN A 39 -0.80 4.26 -2.02
CA ASN A 39 -0.15 5.54 -2.13
C ASN A 39 0.64 5.60 -3.45
N HIS A 40 0.34 6.57 -4.31
CA HIS A 40 0.87 6.59 -5.66
C HIS A 40 0.98 7.99 -6.25
N ARG A 41 1.81 8.13 -7.29
CA ARG A 41 1.81 9.34 -8.11
C ARG A 41 0.83 9.21 -9.28
N GLY A 42 -0.32 9.86 -9.17
CA GLY A 42 -1.37 9.82 -10.19
C GLY A 42 -0.90 10.09 -11.62
N ILE A 43 -0.08 11.13 -11.84
CA ILE A 43 0.37 11.47 -13.21
C ILE A 43 1.29 10.39 -13.83
N ASP A 44 1.92 9.55 -13.02
CA ASP A 44 2.83 8.49 -13.48
C ASP A 44 2.11 7.16 -13.66
N THR A 45 1.16 6.86 -12.77
CA THR A 45 0.69 5.47 -12.58
C THR A 45 -0.83 5.31 -12.75
N LYS A 46 -1.59 6.38 -13.03
CA LYS A 46 -3.07 6.36 -13.06
C LYS A 46 -3.68 5.46 -14.13
N LYS A 47 -2.97 5.14 -15.22
CA LYS A 47 -3.44 4.21 -16.26
C LYS A 47 -2.77 2.82 -16.24
N ASN A 48 -1.80 2.60 -15.36
CA ASN A 48 -0.89 1.47 -15.45
C ASN A 48 -0.95 0.66 -14.14
N VAL A 49 -0.02 0.88 -13.21
CA VAL A 49 0.18 0.01 -12.04
C VAL A 49 -0.91 0.14 -10.96
N ALA A 50 -1.09 1.34 -10.39
CA ALA A 50 -1.95 1.52 -9.22
C ALA A 50 -3.43 1.21 -9.51
N GLY A 51 -3.91 1.58 -10.70
CA GLY A 51 -5.28 1.30 -11.13
C GLY A 51 -5.53 -0.20 -11.38
N LEU A 52 -4.56 -0.91 -11.99
CA LEU A 52 -4.67 -2.36 -12.20
C LEU A 52 -4.64 -3.11 -10.87
N LEU A 53 -3.73 -2.73 -9.96
CA LEU A 53 -3.68 -3.31 -8.61
C LEU A 53 -4.99 -3.08 -7.85
N TYR A 54 -5.50 -1.84 -7.83
CA TYR A 54 -6.78 -1.52 -7.20
C TYR A 54 -7.93 -2.41 -7.72
N ASN A 55 -8.06 -2.53 -9.04
CA ASN A 55 -9.10 -3.34 -9.66
C ASN A 55 -8.92 -4.83 -9.34
N HIS A 56 -7.68 -5.32 -9.33
CA HIS A 56 -7.37 -6.71 -9.01
C HIS A 56 -7.72 -7.06 -7.56
N LEU A 57 -7.25 -6.27 -6.60
CA LEU A 57 -7.57 -6.44 -5.17
C LEU A 57 -9.08 -6.37 -4.92
N THR A 58 -9.78 -5.43 -5.57
CA THR A 58 -11.25 -5.31 -5.47
C THR A 58 -11.96 -6.57 -5.96
N ARG A 59 -11.50 -7.18 -7.08
CA ARG A 59 -12.06 -8.46 -7.59
C ARG A 59 -11.84 -9.61 -6.63
N LEU A 60 -10.74 -9.57 -5.87
CA LEU A 60 -10.43 -10.53 -4.79
C LEU A 60 -11.16 -10.19 -3.49
N ARG A 61 -12.11 -9.23 -3.49
CA ARG A 61 -12.88 -8.79 -2.33
C ARG A 61 -12.03 -8.23 -1.18
N LEU A 62 -10.81 -7.81 -1.47
CA LEU A 62 -10.04 -6.95 -0.59
C LEU A 62 -10.61 -5.53 -0.69
N ARG A 63 -10.48 -4.70 0.35
CA ARG A 63 -10.96 -3.30 0.36
C ARG A 63 -9.79 -2.33 0.15
N PRO A 64 -9.29 -2.13 -1.09
CA PRO A 64 -8.26 -1.14 -1.34
C PRO A 64 -8.86 0.28 -1.31
N PHE A 65 -8.03 1.24 -0.92
CA PHE A 65 -8.27 2.66 -1.08
C PHE A 65 -7.25 3.23 -2.06
N LEU A 66 -7.73 3.93 -3.09
CA LEU A 66 -6.94 4.67 -4.07
C LEU A 66 -7.56 6.05 -4.23
N ASP A 67 -6.82 7.10 -3.88
CA ASP A 67 -7.28 8.50 -3.88
C ASP A 67 -8.06 8.88 -5.16
N SER A 68 -7.52 8.56 -6.34
CA SER A 68 -8.11 8.87 -7.64
C SER A 68 -9.40 8.10 -7.99
N LYS A 69 -9.76 7.08 -7.22
CA LYS A 69 -10.96 6.26 -7.38
C LYS A 69 -11.97 6.44 -6.25
N ASN A 70 -11.50 6.66 -5.03
CA ASN A 70 -12.33 6.66 -3.82
C ASN A 70 -12.70 8.07 -3.35
N MET A 71 -12.05 9.12 -3.86
CA MET A 71 -12.42 10.50 -3.59
C MET A 71 -13.56 10.99 -4.50
N LYS A 72 -14.52 11.72 -3.91
CA LYS A 72 -15.63 12.39 -4.58
C LYS A 72 -15.39 13.90 -4.62
N PRO A 73 -15.94 14.63 -5.61
CA PRO A 73 -15.96 16.10 -5.58
C PRO A 73 -16.53 16.61 -4.24
N GLY A 74 -15.82 17.52 -3.58
CA GLY A 74 -16.20 18.08 -2.28
C GLY A 74 -15.63 17.35 -1.06
N ASP A 75 -14.97 16.21 -1.21
CA ASP A 75 -14.27 15.56 -0.10
C ASP A 75 -13.10 16.44 0.39
N LYS A 76 -12.97 16.58 1.71
CA LYS A 76 -11.78 17.16 2.33
C LYS A 76 -10.61 16.19 2.16
N LEU A 77 -9.69 16.52 1.25
CA LEU A 77 -8.56 15.68 0.84
C LEU A 77 -7.84 15.03 2.02
N PHE A 78 -7.33 15.84 2.95
CA PHE A 78 -6.59 15.35 4.11
C PHE A 78 -7.45 14.47 5.03
N ASN A 79 -8.64 14.91 5.43
CA ASN A 79 -9.48 14.15 6.37
C ASN A 79 -9.80 12.73 5.86
N LYS A 80 -10.14 12.59 4.59
CA LYS A 80 -10.52 11.29 4.03
C LYS A 80 -9.33 10.37 3.86
N ILE A 81 -8.19 10.91 3.44
CA ILE A 81 -6.92 10.18 3.35
C ILE A 81 -6.46 9.74 4.74
N ASP A 82 -6.46 10.64 5.72
CA ASP A 82 -6.07 10.32 7.11
C ASP A 82 -6.98 9.24 7.72
N THR A 83 -8.28 9.30 7.44
CA THR A 83 -9.24 8.27 7.90
C THR A 83 -8.95 6.92 7.24
N ALA A 84 -8.64 6.91 5.95
CA ALA A 84 -8.28 5.70 5.22
C ALA A 84 -6.94 5.11 5.71
N ILE A 85 -5.90 5.94 5.89
CA ILE A 85 -4.61 5.51 6.44
C ILE A 85 -4.77 4.97 7.87
N SER A 86 -5.58 5.63 8.70
CA SER A 86 -5.82 5.15 10.06
C SER A 86 -6.52 3.78 10.07
N GLY A 87 -7.47 3.60 9.14
CA GLY A 87 -8.24 2.37 8.99
C GLY A 87 -7.48 1.21 8.33
N CYS A 88 -6.55 1.49 7.42
CA CYS A 88 -5.86 0.44 6.69
C CYS A 88 -4.91 -0.35 7.61
N LYS A 89 -4.65 -1.61 7.23
CA LYS A 89 -3.66 -2.47 7.86
C LYS A 89 -2.33 -2.42 7.11
N VAL A 90 -2.40 -2.37 5.78
CA VAL A 90 -1.24 -2.40 4.88
C VAL A 90 -1.25 -1.18 3.96
N GLY A 91 -0.10 -0.51 3.85
CA GLY A 91 0.16 0.51 2.84
C GLY A 91 0.96 -0.08 1.66
N VAL A 92 0.56 0.22 0.43
CA VAL A 92 1.33 -0.07 -0.78
C VAL A 92 1.84 1.25 -1.34
N ALA A 93 3.15 1.47 -1.30
CA ALA A 93 3.79 2.68 -1.80
C ALA A 93 4.33 2.43 -3.22
N VAL A 94 3.62 2.92 -4.25
CA VAL A 94 4.01 2.76 -5.65
C VAL A 94 4.91 3.91 -6.07
N PHE A 95 6.21 3.72 -5.86
CA PHE A 95 7.28 4.62 -6.29
C PHE A 95 7.39 4.63 -7.82
N SER A 96 7.53 5.82 -8.37
CA SER A 96 7.58 6.11 -9.82
C SER A 96 8.43 7.36 -10.07
N PRO A 97 8.84 7.67 -11.32
CA PRO A 97 9.86 8.69 -11.59
C PRO A 97 9.59 10.08 -11.02
N ARG A 98 8.32 10.51 -10.90
CA ARG A 98 7.94 11.82 -10.34
C ARG A 98 7.26 11.69 -8.98
N TYR A 99 7.38 10.55 -8.32
CA TYR A 99 6.80 10.32 -6.99
C TYR A 99 7.33 11.33 -5.96
N CYS A 100 8.66 11.44 -5.82
CA CYS A 100 9.30 12.34 -4.84
C CYS A 100 9.12 13.85 -5.15
N GLN A 101 8.49 14.17 -6.28
CA GLN A 101 8.14 15.55 -6.64
C GLN A 101 6.73 15.93 -6.14
N SER A 102 6.00 15.02 -5.49
CA SER A 102 4.65 15.26 -4.97
C SER A 102 4.70 15.43 -3.47
N TYR A 103 4.33 16.63 -2.99
CA TYR A 103 4.11 16.83 -1.56
C TYR A 103 3.07 15.83 -1.02
N PHE A 104 1.96 15.63 -1.73
CA PHE A 104 0.90 14.71 -1.31
C PHE A 104 1.37 13.26 -1.20
N CYS A 105 2.15 12.76 -2.16
CA CYS A 105 2.63 11.38 -2.09
C CYS A 105 3.59 11.17 -0.91
N LEU A 106 4.51 12.12 -0.68
CA LEU A 106 5.43 12.09 0.44
C LEU A 106 4.72 12.23 1.79
N HIS A 107 3.71 13.10 1.85
CA HIS A 107 2.88 13.26 3.04
C HIS A 107 2.11 11.98 3.37
N GLU A 108 1.45 11.37 2.39
CA GLU A 108 0.78 10.08 2.57
C GLU A 108 1.74 8.99 3.06
N LEU A 109 2.92 8.85 2.45
CA LEU A 109 3.93 7.87 2.88
C LEU A 109 4.34 8.10 4.34
N ALA A 110 4.65 9.34 4.71
CA ALA A 110 5.02 9.68 6.08
C ALA A 110 3.90 9.35 7.07
N ARG A 111 2.65 9.65 6.72
CA ARG A 111 1.48 9.33 7.56
C ARG A 111 1.28 7.83 7.74
N ILE A 112 1.50 7.02 6.69
CA ILE A 112 1.44 5.55 6.77
C ILE A 112 2.51 5.01 7.73
N MET A 113 3.76 5.49 7.59
CA MET A 113 4.89 5.09 8.43
C MET A 113 4.71 5.52 9.90
N GLU A 114 4.27 6.76 10.13
CA GLU A 114 3.97 7.28 11.47
C GLU A 114 2.86 6.51 12.18
N ALA A 115 1.86 6.06 11.41
CA ALA A 115 0.79 5.19 11.90
C ALA A 115 1.24 3.73 12.08
N LYS A 116 2.54 3.45 11.89
CA LYS A 116 3.18 2.13 12.03
C LYS A 116 2.48 1.02 11.26
N LYS A 117 1.95 1.36 10.08
CA LYS A 117 1.34 0.39 9.19
C LYS A 117 2.43 -0.40 8.49
N LYS A 118 2.18 -1.68 8.18
CA LYS A 118 3.08 -2.46 7.32
C LYS A 118 3.10 -1.80 5.94
N VAL A 119 4.28 -1.58 5.36
CA VAL A 119 4.44 -0.95 4.04
C VAL A 119 5.06 -1.93 3.06
N ILE A 120 4.48 -2.01 1.87
CA ILE A 120 5.01 -2.77 0.73
C ILE A 120 5.45 -1.76 -0.33
N PRO A 121 6.77 -1.51 -0.48
CA PRO A 121 7.30 -0.70 -1.57
C PRO A 121 7.12 -1.41 -2.92
N VAL A 122 6.61 -0.68 -3.91
CA VAL A 122 6.62 -1.09 -5.32
C VAL A 122 7.44 -0.07 -6.10
N PHE A 123 8.56 -0.50 -6.66
CA PHE A 123 9.46 0.33 -7.45
C PHE A 123 9.13 0.17 -8.94
N CYS A 124 8.30 1.06 -9.47
CA CYS A 124 7.85 1.06 -10.86
C CYS A 124 8.74 1.98 -11.71
N ASP A 125 9.50 1.38 -12.64
CA ASP A 125 10.40 2.11 -13.56
C ASP A 125 11.42 3.03 -12.86
N VAL A 126 11.74 2.71 -11.60
CA VAL A 126 12.69 3.45 -10.76
C VAL A 126 13.47 2.49 -9.87
N LYS A 127 14.70 2.85 -9.54
CA LYS A 127 15.51 2.21 -8.52
C LYS A 127 15.36 2.94 -7.18
N PRO A 128 15.50 2.25 -6.03
CA PRO A 128 15.49 2.91 -4.72
C PRO A 128 16.50 4.06 -4.61
N SER A 129 17.67 3.94 -5.24
CA SER A 129 18.71 4.98 -5.25
C SER A 129 18.33 6.25 -6.02
N GLU A 130 17.35 6.18 -6.92
CA GLU A 130 16.86 7.32 -7.70
C GLU A 130 15.80 8.13 -6.94
N LEU A 131 15.27 7.58 -5.84
CA LEU A 131 14.29 8.24 -4.99
C LEU A 131 14.97 9.23 -4.05
N MET A 132 14.83 10.52 -4.38
CA MET A 132 15.41 11.61 -3.62
C MET A 132 14.45 12.80 -3.56
N ILE A 133 14.30 13.37 -2.36
CA ILE A 133 13.55 14.59 -2.14
C ILE A 133 14.49 15.77 -2.41
N LYS A 134 14.12 16.63 -3.37
CA LYS A 134 14.86 17.86 -3.63
C LYS A 134 14.35 18.94 -2.67
N ASP A 135 15.21 19.38 -1.76
CA ASP A 135 14.91 20.55 -0.95
C ASP A 135 14.94 21.81 -1.85
N ASN A 136 13.77 22.40 -2.04
CA ASN A 136 13.58 23.63 -2.78
C ASN A 136 13.22 24.81 -1.86
N TRP A 137 13.43 24.66 -0.56
CA TRP A 137 13.13 25.64 0.49
C TRP A 137 11.65 26.04 0.61
N ARG A 138 10.73 25.29 -0.02
CA ARG A 138 9.27 25.53 0.06
C ARG A 138 8.59 24.70 1.15
N CYS A 139 9.24 23.65 1.61
CA CYS A 139 8.72 22.73 2.60
C CYS A 139 9.30 23.08 3.98
N PRO A 140 8.49 23.23 5.04
CA PRO A 140 9.00 23.41 6.40
C PRO A 140 9.99 22.30 6.77
N LYS A 141 11.04 22.63 7.52
CA LYS A 141 12.09 21.66 7.87
C LYS A 141 11.54 20.39 8.52
N HIS A 142 10.59 20.52 9.46
CA HIS A 142 9.99 19.37 10.12
C HIS A 142 9.23 18.44 9.15
N GLU A 143 8.61 18.98 8.09
CA GLU A 143 7.97 18.16 7.05
C GLU A 143 9.03 17.44 6.21
N LEU A 144 10.13 18.13 5.85
CA LEU A 144 11.23 17.52 5.12
C LEU A 144 11.85 16.36 5.90
N ASP A 145 12.09 16.53 7.20
CA ASP A 145 12.65 15.49 8.07
C ASP A 145 11.73 14.26 8.08
N ARG A 146 10.42 14.46 8.26
CA ARG A 146 9.41 13.38 8.20
C ARG A 146 9.43 12.64 6.86
N PHE A 147 9.46 13.38 5.75
CA PHE A 147 9.46 12.79 4.42
C PHE A 147 10.74 12.02 4.14
N GLN A 148 11.89 12.54 4.56
CA GLN A 148 13.19 11.87 4.41
C GLN A 148 13.22 10.58 5.22
N SER A 149 12.79 10.60 6.48
CA SER A 149 12.72 9.38 7.31
C SER A 149 11.83 8.32 6.69
N ALA A 150 10.61 8.68 6.27
CA ALA A 150 9.67 7.74 5.67
C ALA A 150 10.15 7.18 4.33
N LEU A 151 10.78 8.02 3.48
CA LEU A 151 11.33 7.57 2.21
C LEU A 151 12.53 6.64 2.41
N GLU A 152 13.40 6.95 3.36
CA GLU A 152 14.58 6.13 3.63
C GLU A 152 14.19 4.76 4.18
N GLU A 153 13.26 4.70 5.13
CA GLU A 153 12.70 3.44 5.64
C GLU A 153 12.08 2.60 4.51
N ALA A 154 11.28 3.23 3.64
CA ALA A 154 10.67 2.55 2.50
C ALA A 154 11.70 2.01 1.49
N LYS A 155 12.81 2.73 1.25
CA LYS A 155 13.88 2.30 0.35
C LYS A 155 14.60 1.03 0.83
N TYR A 156 14.70 0.84 2.14
CA TYR A 156 15.36 -0.32 2.75
C TYR A 156 14.38 -1.43 3.17
N THR A 157 13.09 -1.21 2.99
CA THR A 157 12.07 -2.26 3.15
C THR A 157 12.08 -3.18 1.92
N VAL A 158 11.93 -4.49 2.13
CA VAL A 158 11.83 -5.45 1.03
C VAL A 158 10.62 -5.09 0.16
N GLY A 159 10.87 -4.81 -1.11
CA GLY A 159 9.84 -4.34 -2.05
C GLY A 159 9.80 -5.15 -3.34
N ILE A 160 8.86 -4.78 -4.20
CA ILE A 160 8.63 -5.39 -5.50
C ILE A 160 9.15 -4.44 -6.58
N THR A 161 10.06 -4.92 -7.42
CA THR A 161 10.50 -4.18 -8.61
C THR A 161 9.58 -4.50 -9.79
N PHE A 162 9.15 -3.48 -10.52
CA PHE A 162 8.31 -3.65 -11.69
C PHE A 162 8.80 -2.76 -12.82
N ASP A 163 9.07 -3.37 -13.98
CA ASP A 163 9.36 -2.68 -15.22
C ASP A 163 8.11 -2.72 -16.10
N SER A 164 7.54 -1.54 -16.37
CA SER A 164 6.32 -1.43 -17.16
C SER A 164 6.54 -1.67 -18.65
N SER A 165 7.79 -1.64 -19.11
CA SER A 165 8.17 -1.95 -20.51
C SER A 165 8.28 -3.45 -20.76
N ASP A 166 8.70 -4.23 -19.76
CA ASP A 166 8.74 -5.70 -19.84
C ASP A 166 7.34 -6.34 -19.75
N GLY A 167 6.42 -5.69 -19.03
CA GLY A 167 4.99 -5.95 -19.14
C GLY A 167 4.47 -7.26 -18.52
N ASP A 168 5.19 -7.90 -17.58
CA ASP A 168 4.67 -9.04 -16.80
C ASP A 168 3.63 -8.60 -15.74
N TRP A 169 2.49 -8.09 -16.23
CA TRP A 169 1.38 -7.64 -15.41
C TRP A 169 0.78 -8.76 -14.55
N PRO A 170 0.54 -9.98 -15.06
CA PRO A 170 0.00 -11.06 -14.24
C PRO A 170 0.96 -11.47 -13.13
N GLY A 171 2.25 -11.59 -13.41
CA GLY A 171 3.28 -11.89 -12.41
C GLY A 171 3.33 -10.81 -11.33
N PHE A 172 3.40 -9.54 -11.73
CA PHE A 172 3.37 -8.41 -10.80
C PHE A 172 2.13 -8.44 -9.89
N LEU A 173 0.93 -8.59 -10.46
CA LEU A 173 -0.31 -8.59 -9.70
C LEU A 173 -0.37 -9.76 -8.70
N MET A 174 0.15 -10.94 -9.09
CA MET A 174 0.21 -12.10 -8.21
C MET A 174 1.18 -11.85 -7.05
N THR A 175 2.41 -11.40 -7.32
CA THR A 175 3.42 -11.11 -6.29
C THR A 175 2.96 -10.02 -5.33
N ALA A 176 2.36 -8.94 -5.85
CA ALA A 176 1.81 -7.88 -5.02
C ALA A 176 0.66 -8.39 -4.13
N THR A 177 -0.22 -9.23 -4.67
CA THR A 177 -1.33 -9.81 -3.91
C THR A 177 -0.84 -10.75 -2.81
N GLU A 178 0.15 -11.60 -3.10
CA GLU A 178 0.76 -12.52 -2.14
C GLU A 178 1.35 -11.73 -0.95
N ALA A 179 2.20 -10.73 -1.24
CA ALA A 179 2.79 -9.88 -0.21
C ALA A 179 1.74 -9.14 0.63
N ILE A 180 0.68 -8.63 -0.01
CA ILE A 180 -0.43 -7.95 0.69
C ILE A 180 -1.15 -8.92 1.64
N LEU A 181 -1.49 -10.12 1.17
CA LEU A 181 -2.21 -11.11 1.98
C LEU A 181 -1.37 -11.59 3.16
N GLU A 182 -0.08 -11.84 2.96
CA GLU A 182 0.86 -12.22 4.04
C GLU A 182 0.88 -11.16 5.13
N ASN A 183 1.07 -9.88 4.76
CA ASN A 183 1.07 -8.78 5.72
C ASN A 183 -0.28 -8.57 6.41
N LEU A 184 -1.40 -8.80 5.70
CA LEU A 184 -2.75 -8.69 6.29
C LEU A 184 -3.00 -9.76 7.36
N ILE A 185 -2.56 -11.00 7.10
CA ILE A 185 -2.68 -12.12 8.03
C ILE A 185 -1.79 -11.87 9.26
N GLU A 186 -0.53 -11.47 9.07
CA GLU A 186 0.37 -11.14 10.18
C GLU A 186 -0.25 -10.08 11.12
N VAL A 187 -0.81 -9.00 10.57
CA VAL A 187 -1.45 -7.95 11.38
C VAL A 187 -2.66 -8.50 12.15
N GLU A 188 -3.45 -9.41 11.55
CA GLU A 188 -4.58 -10.04 12.25
C GLU A 188 -4.15 -10.96 13.39
N GLU A 189 -3.05 -11.68 13.22
CA GLU A 189 -2.48 -12.54 14.26
C GLU A 189 -1.88 -11.72 15.40
N GLU A 190 -1.14 -10.64 15.09
CA GLU A 190 -0.60 -9.68 16.07
C GLU A 190 -1.72 -9.04 16.90
N GLU A 191 -2.79 -8.58 16.25
CA GLU A 191 -3.98 -8.00 16.91
C GLU A 191 -4.73 -9.01 17.79
N GLN A 192 -4.73 -10.30 17.44
CA GLN A 192 -5.35 -11.35 18.25
C GLN A 192 -4.50 -11.66 19.48
N HIS A 193 -3.17 -11.73 19.33
CA HIS A 193 -2.25 -12.00 20.42
C HIS A 193 -2.29 -10.90 21.49
N GLN A 194 -2.36 -9.63 21.08
CA GLN A 194 -2.50 -8.49 21.99
C GLN A 194 -3.81 -8.45 22.80
N LYS A 195 -4.84 -9.22 22.42
CA LYS A 195 -6.10 -9.32 23.18
C LYS A 195 -6.08 -10.41 24.24
N LEU A 196 -5.08 -11.28 24.22
CA LEU A 196 -4.94 -12.42 25.13
C LEU A 196 -3.98 -12.12 26.30
N ILE A 197 -3.34 -10.95 26.29
CA ILE A 197 -2.45 -10.42 27.34
C ILE A 197 -3.20 -9.31 28.07
#